data_AF-A0A2M8NR58-F1
#
_entry.id   AF-A0A2M8NR58-F1
#
_cell.length_a   1.000
_cell.length_b   1.000
_cell.length_c   1.000
_cell.angle_alpha   90.00
_cell.angle_beta   90.00
_cell.angle_gamma   90.00
#
_symmetry.space_group_name_H-M   'P 1'
#
loop_
_entity.id
_entity.type
_entity.pdbx_description
1 polymer ?
#
loop_
_entity_poly.entity_id
_entity_poly.type
_entity_poly.pdbx_seq_one_letter_code
_entity_poly.pdbx_strand_id
1 'polypeptide(L)'
;MSKKSFLWFCIYICMVGCLLTVSTPISRAAGHDNNVEWGINDVRHNTRDLTYRNPFGAVPTGTAITIRMRVRSFDLTSMNLYVWNAHTGSLVLPMSWQYNVDCPDTPGPDLACDIWAATIPATATASPRILYYKFQLVDGTDSDWYVDDHAHNSYDHEDRYENGTGIMVDENDSSVFNNSFNITVYNASAYATHLDAWASHATIYQMMPDRFRNGDPTNDQWVYNDVYGNPATLHATWHEAPEDARVTNQWSRDFFGGDLQGVMDELDYLEWLGVTAIYFNPIFNAPSNHGYDTTDYLNINPRYGNNALFQQFATEAEARGIKIILDGVFNHTGSDSRYFDRYNRWDINGNPSLGNDGSGACEAASSPFASFYQFLGAPFTGPCYGGRRYESWWGYDTLPNLVD
;
A
#
# COMPACT_ATOMS: atom_id res chain seq x y z
N MET A 1 58.68 -9.13 53.87
CA MET A 1 59.67 -9.51 52.83
C MET A 1 59.28 -8.77 51.55
N SER A 2 59.78 -7.55 51.31
CA SER A 2 61.01 -7.24 50.54
C SER A 2 60.92 -7.58 49.05
N LYS A 3 60.73 -6.53 48.24
CA LYS A 3 61.29 -6.21 46.90
C LYS A 3 62.04 -7.30 46.11
N LYS A 4 61.78 -7.33 44.79
CA LYS A 4 62.75 -7.31 43.64
C LYS A 4 61.95 -7.55 42.33
N SER A 5 61.74 -6.60 41.41
CA SER A 5 62.67 -6.00 40.43
C SER A 5 63.67 -6.97 39.80
N PHE A 6 63.43 -7.34 38.53
CA PHE A 6 64.46 -7.81 37.60
C PHE A 6 64.25 -7.16 36.23
N LEU A 7 65.16 -6.23 35.92
CA LEU A 7 65.61 -5.85 34.59
C LEU A 7 66.15 -7.11 33.88
N TRP A 8 66.21 -7.15 32.54
CA TRP A 8 67.41 -7.57 31.79
C TRP A 8 67.23 -7.30 30.28
N PHE A 9 68.18 -6.49 29.78
CA PHE A 9 68.83 -6.48 28.46
C PHE A 9 68.07 -6.18 27.16
N CYS A 10 68.36 -4.98 26.62
CA CYS A 10 68.35 -4.65 25.21
C CYS A 10 69.37 -5.47 24.42
N ILE A 11 68.96 -5.98 23.25
CA ILE A 11 69.86 -6.25 22.13
C ILE A 11 69.31 -5.48 20.93
N TYR A 12 70.03 -4.44 20.53
CA TYR A 12 69.84 -3.74 19.26
C TYR A 12 70.42 -4.60 18.14
N ILE A 13 69.59 -5.06 17.20
CA ILE A 13 70.05 -5.54 15.90
C ILE A 13 69.65 -4.47 14.87
N CYS A 14 70.65 -3.73 14.39
CA CYS A 14 70.57 -3.00 13.14
C CYS A 14 70.54 -4.03 12.00
N MET A 15 69.41 -4.18 11.33
CA MET A 15 69.38 -4.67 9.96
C MET A 15 68.91 -3.55 9.04
N VAL A 16 69.85 -3.09 8.23
CA VAL A 16 69.62 -2.31 7.02
C VAL A 16 68.86 -3.22 6.05
N GLY A 17 67.56 -3.00 5.91
CA GLY A 17 66.69 -3.69 4.97
C GLY A 17 66.25 -2.72 3.89
N CYS A 18 66.67 -3.00 2.66
CA CYS A 18 66.37 -2.28 1.43
C CYS A 18 64.87 -1.93 1.33
N LEU A 19 64.56 -0.63 1.11
CA LEU A 19 63.25 -0.16 0.66
C LEU A 19 63.00 -0.71 -0.76
N LEU A 20 62.47 -1.93 -0.83
CA LEU A 20 61.72 -2.36 -2.01
C LEU A 20 60.33 -1.77 -1.87
N THR A 21 60.10 -0.65 -2.55
CA THR A 21 58.75 -0.21 -2.93
C THR A 21 58.14 -1.33 -3.76
N VAL A 22 57.41 -2.24 -3.11
CA VAL A 22 56.49 -3.13 -3.81
C VAL A 22 55.34 -2.23 -4.25
N SER A 23 55.44 -1.73 -5.48
CA SER A 23 54.25 -1.31 -6.20
C SER A 23 53.40 -2.56 -6.37
N THR A 24 52.43 -2.75 -5.48
CA THR A 24 51.32 -3.65 -5.77
C THR A 24 50.69 -3.17 -7.08
N PRO A 25 50.62 -4.00 -8.13
CA PRO A 25 49.88 -3.61 -9.32
C PRO A 25 48.44 -3.36 -8.89
N ILE A 26 47.96 -2.15 -9.10
CA ILE A 26 46.53 -1.81 -8.98
C ILE A 26 45.79 -2.82 -9.86
N SER A 27 44.90 -3.61 -9.25
CA SER A 27 44.11 -4.60 -9.98
C SER A 27 43.19 -3.88 -10.98
N ARG A 28 42.89 -4.55 -12.11
CA ARG A 28 42.25 -3.97 -13.30
C ARG A 28 40.92 -3.27 -12.98
N ALA A 29 40.95 -1.94 -12.94
CA ALA A 29 39.90 -1.09 -13.48
C ALA A 29 39.37 -1.70 -14.80
N ALA A 30 38.05 -1.62 -15.05
CA ALA A 30 37.43 -2.06 -16.31
C ALA A 30 38.22 -1.48 -17.51
N GLY A 31 38.52 -0.17 -17.42
CA GLY A 31 39.24 0.59 -18.42
C GLY A 31 38.26 1.12 -19.48
N HIS A 32 38.60 2.23 -20.13
CA HIS A 32 37.80 2.75 -21.25
C HIS A 32 38.11 1.95 -22.52
N ASP A 33 37.34 0.90 -22.79
CA ASP A 33 37.59 -0.07 -23.86
C ASP A 33 36.46 -0.19 -24.90
N ASN A 34 35.48 0.72 -24.81
CA ASN A 34 34.24 0.76 -25.60
C ASN A 34 33.28 -0.38 -25.26
N ASN A 35 33.13 -0.67 -23.97
CA ASN A 35 32.18 -1.66 -23.47
C ASN A 35 31.69 -1.26 -22.08
N VAL A 36 30.40 -1.03 -21.91
CA VAL A 36 29.82 -0.82 -20.58
C VAL A 36 29.74 -2.17 -19.85
N GLU A 37 30.39 -2.29 -18.69
CA GLU A 37 30.39 -3.55 -17.94
C GLU A 37 29.11 -3.76 -17.10
N TRP A 38 28.22 -4.66 -17.53
CA TRP A 38 26.95 -4.96 -16.85
C TRP A 38 27.07 -5.96 -15.69
N GLY A 39 28.20 -5.99 -14.98
CA GLY A 39 28.35 -6.90 -13.83
C GLY A 39 27.12 -6.82 -12.92
N ILE A 40 26.50 -7.96 -12.59
CA ILE A 40 25.17 -8.03 -11.95
C ILE A 40 25.03 -7.19 -10.67
N ASN A 41 26.15 -6.86 -10.04
CA ASN A 41 26.22 -5.98 -8.87
C ASN A 41 27.16 -4.78 -9.05
N ASP A 42 27.81 -4.62 -10.20
CA ASP A 42 28.77 -3.53 -10.43
C ASP A 42 28.01 -2.23 -10.75
N VAL A 43 26.89 -2.35 -11.48
CA VAL A 43 26.00 -1.25 -11.83
C VAL A 43 24.76 -1.23 -10.92
N ARG A 44 24.54 -0.14 -10.18
CA ARG A 44 23.44 -0.07 -9.21
C ARG A 44 22.90 1.33 -8.97
N HIS A 45 21.58 1.43 -8.99
CA HIS A 45 20.80 2.52 -8.40
C HIS A 45 19.72 1.90 -7.51
N ASN A 46 19.38 2.52 -6.37
CA ASN A 46 18.23 2.11 -5.56
C ASN A 46 17.46 3.32 -5.07
N THR A 47 16.24 3.53 -5.59
CA THR A 47 15.39 4.65 -5.21
C THR A 47 15.05 4.69 -3.71
N ARG A 48 15.16 3.54 -3.03
CA ARG A 48 14.82 3.37 -1.61
C ARG A 48 16.00 3.58 -0.65
N ASP A 49 17.17 3.93 -1.17
CA ASP A 49 18.40 4.13 -0.40
C ASP A 49 18.92 5.57 -0.59
N LEU A 50 19.10 6.28 0.52
CA LEU A 50 19.52 7.69 0.57
C LEU A 50 20.89 7.95 -0.07
N THR A 51 21.71 6.90 -0.21
CA THR A 51 22.96 6.96 -0.97
C THR A 51 22.69 7.34 -2.43
N TYR A 52 21.66 6.73 -3.03
CA TYR A 52 21.35 6.85 -4.45
C TYR A 52 20.28 7.89 -4.76
N ARG A 53 19.38 8.19 -3.82
CA ARG A 53 18.33 9.20 -4.02
C ARG A 53 18.12 10.01 -2.75
N ASN A 54 18.36 11.32 -2.83
CA ASN A 54 18.15 12.23 -1.72
C ASN A 54 17.48 13.53 -2.18
N PRO A 55 16.32 13.91 -1.61
CA PRO A 55 15.58 13.21 -0.55
C PRO A 55 14.86 11.94 -1.04
N PHE A 56 14.57 11.04 -0.10
CA PHE A 56 13.78 9.83 -0.33
C PHE A 56 12.30 10.16 -0.56
N GLY A 57 11.61 9.37 -1.39
CA GLY A 57 10.16 9.44 -1.57
C GLY A 57 9.67 10.65 -2.37
N ALA A 58 8.40 10.97 -2.21
CA ALA A 58 7.79 12.16 -2.81
C ALA A 58 8.42 13.43 -2.25
N VAL A 59 8.52 14.48 -3.07
CA VAL A 59 9.21 15.73 -2.68
C VAL A 59 8.30 16.97 -2.82
N PRO A 60 8.43 17.96 -1.93
CA PRO A 60 7.76 19.24 -2.09
C PRO A 60 8.16 19.95 -3.38
N THR A 61 7.27 20.78 -3.92
CA THR A 61 7.61 21.72 -4.99
C THR A 61 8.81 22.60 -4.63
N GLY A 62 9.71 22.84 -5.58
CA GLY A 62 10.93 23.64 -5.40
C GLY A 62 12.07 22.90 -4.71
N THR A 63 11.96 21.58 -4.53
CA THR A 63 13.02 20.74 -3.96
C THR A 63 14.00 20.29 -5.04
N ALA A 64 15.30 20.54 -4.85
CA ALA A 64 16.32 19.91 -5.67
C ALA A 64 16.54 18.45 -5.22
N ILE A 65 16.81 17.55 -6.16
CA ILE A 65 16.92 16.11 -5.89
C ILE A 65 18.25 15.60 -6.42
N THR A 66 19.09 15.05 -5.54
CA THR A 66 20.33 14.40 -5.94
C THR A 66 20.07 12.94 -6.26
N ILE A 67 20.43 12.54 -7.47
CA ILE A 67 20.38 11.17 -7.97
C ILE A 67 21.81 10.69 -8.17
N ARG A 68 22.11 9.50 -7.65
CA ARG A 68 23.43 8.87 -7.79
C ARG A 68 23.32 7.47 -8.33
N MET A 69 24.41 7.02 -8.93
CA MET A 69 24.54 5.69 -9.49
C MET A 69 25.93 5.15 -9.16
N ARG A 70 25.99 3.88 -8.79
CA ARG A 70 27.24 3.13 -8.64
C ARG A 70 27.51 2.40 -9.95
N VAL A 71 28.75 2.47 -10.41
CA VAL A 71 29.26 1.72 -11.56
C VAL A 71 30.67 1.22 -11.25
N ARG A 72 31.19 0.29 -12.05
CA ARG A 72 32.57 -0.18 -11.90
C ARG A 72 33.56 0.98 -12.11
N SER A 73 34.64 1.01 -11.33
CA SER A 73 35.58 2.12 -11.43
C SER A 73 36.34 2.12 -12.76
N PHE A 74 36.47 3.31 -13.36
CA PHE A 74 37.09 3.55 -14.67
C PHE A 74 36.46 2.80 -15.85
N ASP A 75 35.18 2.43 -15.73
CA ASP A 75 34.39 1.82 -16.81
C ASP A 75 33.91 2.89 -17.79
N LEU A 76 33.15 3.87 -17.28
CA LEU A 76 32.46 4.83 -18.14
C LEU A 76 33.29 6.06 -18.50
N THR A 77 33.18 6.49 -19.76
CA THR A 77 33.63 7.82 -20.21
C THR A 77 32.65 8.93 -19.84
N SER A 78 31.35 8.64 -19.82
CA SER A 78 30.32 9.58 -19.38
C SER A 78 29.04 8.87 -18.93
N MET A 79 28.20 9.60 -18.19
CA MET A 79 26.90 9.11 -17.76
C MET A 79 25.91 10.28 -17.77
N ASN A 80 24.70 10.05 -18.25
CA ASN A 80 23.64 11.04 -18.30
C ASN A 80 22.40 10.55 -17.55
N LEU A 81 21.75 11.48 -16.85
CA LEU A 81 20.44 11.26 -16.25
C LEU A 81 19.39 11.93 -17.14
N TYR A 82 18.53 11.11 -17.74
CA TYR A 82 17.38 11.58 -18.51
C TYR A 82 16.19 11.75 -17.57
N VAL A 83 15.62 12.96 -17.52
CA VAL A 83 14.48 13.30 -16.67
C VAL A 83 13.39 13.91 -17.53
N TRP A 84 12.14 13.48 -17.39
CA TRP A 84 11.04 14.06 -18.16
C TRP A 84 9.74 14.13 -17.37
N ASN A 85 8.81 14.89 -17.92
CA ASN A 85 7.41 14.92 -17.50
C ASN A 85 6.53 14.84 -18.75
N ALA A 86 5.39 14.16 -18.64
CA ALA A 86 4.45 13.98 -19.74
C ALA A 86 3.94 15.29 -20.39
N HIS A 87 4.05 16.44 -19.71
CA HIS A 87 3.47 17.71 -20.14
C HIS A 87 4.50 18.80 -20.49
N THR A 88 5.71 18.76 -19.91
CA THR A 88 6.68 19.89 -20.04
C THR A 88 8.00 19.54 -20.74
N GLY A 89 8.14 18.33 -21.27
CA GLY A 89 9.33 17.89 -22.01
C GLY A 89 10.41 17.24 -21.15
N SER A 90 11.61 17.10 -21.72
CA SER A 90 12.74 16.34 -21.16
C SER A 90 13.95 17.21 -20.86
N LEU A 91 14.71 16.80 -19.85
CA LEU A 91 15.98 17.37 -19.41
C LEU A 91 17.02 16.24 -19.39
N VAL A 92 18.19 16.50 -19.96
CA VAL A 92 19.33 15.60 -19.87
C VAL A 92 20.37 16.24 -18.98
N LEU A 93 20.70 15.57 -17.88
CA LEU A 93 21.64 16.05 -16.88
C LEU A 93 22.93 15.22 -16.96
N PRO A 94 24.07 15.81 -17.36
CA PRO A 94 25.33 15.08 -17.28
C PRO A 94 25.64 14.77 -15.82
N MET A 95 25.97 13.52 -15.54
CA MET A 95 26.40 13.07 -14.23
C MET A 95 27.91 13.28 -14.10
N SER A 96 28.35 13.60 -12.88
CA SER A 96 29.76 13.78 -12.57
C SER A 96 30.21 12.76 -11.53
N TRP A 97 31.42 12.22 -11.71
CA TRP A 97 32.10 11.42 -10.69
C TRP A 97 32.15 12.16 -9.35
N GLN A 98 31.98 11.42 -8.25
CA GLN A 98 31.96 11.96 -6.88
C GLN A 98 33.07 11.38 -6.01
N TYR A 99 33.06 10.06 -5.83
CA TYR A 99 34.00 9.34 -4.96
C TYR A 99 33.96 7.84 -5.25
N ASN A 100 34.97 7.11 -4.76
CA ASN A 100 35.06 5.66 -4.83
C ASN A 100 34.41 4.98 -3.61
N VAL A 101 33.87 3.79 -3.84
CA VAL A 101 33.37 2.87 -2.80
C VAL A 101 33.88 1.46 -3.07
N ASP A 102 33.94 0.63 -2.04
CA ASP A 102 34.22 -0.80 -2.20
C ASP A 102 33.09 -1.46 -3.01
N CYS A 103 33.44 -2.30 -3.98
CA CYS A 103 32.43 -3.00 -4.75
C CYS A 103 32.07 -4.36 -4.09
N PRO A 104 30.85 -4.54 -3.57
CA PRO A 104 30.59 -5.61 -2.59
C PRO A 104 30.60 -7.05 -3.11
N ASP A 105 30.43 -7.30 -4.42
CA ASP A 105 29.95 -8.61 -4.89
C ASP A 105 30.73 -9.23 -6.07
N THR A 106 31.95 -8.78 -6.36
CA THR A 106 32.85 -9.46 -7.32
C THR A 106 34.06 -10.04 -6.57
N PRO A 107 34.28 -11.38 -6.55
CA PRO A 107 35.42 -11.96 -5.85
C PRO A 107 36.75 -11.55 -6.51
N GLY A 108 37.50 -10.68 -5.85
CA GLY A 108 38.85 -10.30 -6.26
C GLY A 108 39.46 -9.26 -5.32
N PRO A 109 40.78 -9.25 -5.12
CA PRO A 109 41.43 -8.17 -4.39
C PRO A 109 41.32 -6.86 -5.19
N ASP A 110 40.81 -5.81 -4.53
CA ASP A 110 40.86 -4.41 -4.99
C ASP A 110 39.90 -3.98 -6.12
N LEU A 111 38.66 -4.49 -6.16
CA LEU A 111 37.64 -3.93 -7.07
C LEU A 111 36.91 -2.72 -6.44
N ALA A 112 37.23 -1.54 -6.94
CA ALA A 112 36.56 -0.29 -6.59
C ALA A 112 35.40 0.01 -7.55
N CYS A 113 34.37 0.65 -7.03
CA CYS A 113 33.26 1.19 -7.80
C CYS A 113 33.22 2.72 -7.67
N ASP A 114 32.80 3.40 -8.74
CA ASP A 114 32.63 4.86 -8.78
C ASP A 114 31.18 5.23 -8.44
N ILE A 115 31.00 6.27 -7.63
CA ILE A 115 29.70 6.94 -7.48
C ILE A 115 29.67 8.16 -8.40
N TRP A 116 28.68 8.17 -9.29
CA TRP A 116 28.36 9.31 -10.15
C TRP A 116 27.08 9.98 -9.65
N ALA A 117 26.95 11.30 -9.85
CA ALA A 117 25.76 12.03 -9.42
C ALA A 117 25.34 13.13 -10.39
N ALA A 118 24.03 13.37 -10.46
CA ALA A 118 23.43 14.60 -10.99
C ALA A 118 22.39 15.13 -10.01
N THR A 119 22.07 16.41 -10.13
CA THR A 119 21.01 17.04 -9.34
C THR A 119 19.90 17.55 -10.25
N ILE A 120 18.71 17.01 -10.07
CA ILE A 120 17.48 17.56 -10.65
C ILE A 120 17.25 18.92 -9.99
N PRO A 121 17.25 20.03 -10.74
CA PRO A 121 17.17 21.36 -10.15
C PRO A 121 15.78 21.64 -9.59
N ALA A 122 15.71 22.52 -8.59
CA ALA A 122 14.45 22.99 -8.00
C ALA A 122 13.48 23.60 -9.03
N THR A 123 14.00 24.11 -10.15
CA THR A 123 13.18 24.62 -11.26
C THR A 123 12.40 23.51 -11.97
N ALA A 124 12.93 22.28 -12.04
CA ALA A 124 12.24 21.13 -12.61
C ALA A 124 11.13 20.61 -11.68
N THR A 125 11.18 20.94 -10.39
CA THR A 125 10.18 20.59 -9.38
C THR A 125 9.33 21.79 -8.95
N ALA A 126 9.34 22.90 -9.69
CA ALA A 126 8.69 24.16 -9.27
C ALA A 126 7.15 24.08 -9.14
N SER A 127 6.51 23.03 -9.66
CA SER A 127 5.06 22.81 -9.55
C SER A 127 4.74 21.32 -9.46
N PRO A 128 3.56 20.94 -8.92
CA PRO A 128 3.18 19.54 -8.72
C PRO A 128 3.16 18.78 -10.05
N ARG A 129 3.78 17.60 -10.05
CA ARG A 129 3.95 16.76 -11.24
C ARG A 129 4.56 15.42 -10.88
N ILE A 130 4.50 14.47 -11.80
CA ILE A 130 5.34 13.26 -11.76
C ILE A 130 6.54 13.50 -12.68
N LEU A 131 7.74 13.34 -12.15
CA LEU A 131 8.95 13.24 -12.95
C LEU A 131 9.29 11.78 -13.15
N TYR A 132 9.74 11.45 -14.35
CA TYR A 132 10.26 10.14 -14.70
C TYR A 132 11.74 10.26 -15.02
N TYR A 133 12.53 9.24 -14.74
CA TYR A 133 13.94 9.24 -15.11
C TYR A 133 14.51 7.86 -15.41
N LYS A 134 15.62 7.86 -16.17
CA LYS A 134 16.49 6.71 -16.42
C LYS A 134 17.92 7.17 -16.69
N PHE A 135 18.86 6.24 -16.67
CA PHE A 135 20.28 6.53 -16.86
C PHE A 135 20.75 6.05 -18.23
N GLN A 136 21.64 6.83 -18.84
CA GLN A 136 22.44 6.40 -19.97
C GLN A 136 23.90 6.31 -19.52
N LEU A 137 24.52 5.16 -19.74
CA LEU A 137 25.91 4.86 -19.41
C LEU A 137 26.68 4.75 -20.73
N VAL A 138 27.82 5.42 -20.83
CA VAL A 138 28.59 5.49 -22.09
C VAL A 138 30.07 5.22 -21.83
N ASP A 139 30.61 4.24 -22.53
CA ASP A 139 32.05 4.02 -22.67
C ASP A 139 32.44 4.09 -24.14
N GLY A 140 33.11 5.18 -24.53
CA GLY A 140 33.59 5.38 -25.90
C GLY A 140 32.47 5.31 -26.94
N THR A 141 32.44 4.23 -27.73
CA THR A 141 31.40 3.99 -28.75
C THR A 141 30.19 3.19 -28.27
N ASP A 142 30.23 2.65 -27.06
CA ASP A 142 29.17 1.82 -26.49
C ASP A 142 28.27 2.63 -25.55
N SER A 143 26.97 2.35 -25.59
CA SER A 143 25.94 3.12 -24.87
C SER A 143 24.79 2.22 -24.45
N ASP A 144 24.62 2.09 -23.13
CA ASP A 144 23.57 1.28 -22.53
C ASP A 144 22.72 2.08 -21.55
N TRP A 145 21.60 1.50 -21.15
CA TRP A 145 20.63 2.17 -20.30
C TRP A 145 20.38 1.41 -19.02
N TYR A 146 20.07 2.14 -17.94
CA TYR A 146 19.58 1.57 -16.70
C TYR A 146 18.21 2.12 -16.38
N VAL A 147 17.24 1.21 -16.30
CA VAL A 147 15.80 1.51 -16.18
C VAL A 147 15.21 0.81 -14.96
N ASP A 148 14.00 1.20 -14.57
CA ASP A 148 13.27 0.52 -13.50
C ASP A 148 13.02 -0.95 -13.89
N ASP A 149 13.23 -1.87 -12.93
CA ASP A 149 13.14 -3.32 -13.18
C ASP A 149 11.70 -3.86 -13.06
N HIS A 150 10.72 -2.97 -12.92
CA HIS A 150 9.31 -3.33 -12.86
C HIS A 150 8.88 -4.10 -14.12
N ALA A 151 8.57 -5.38 -13.94
CA ALA A 151 7.91 -6.19 -14.94
C ALA A 151 6.41 -5.96 -14.87
N HIS A 152 5.81 -5.36 -15.90
CA HIS A 152 4.37 -5.39 -16.12
C HIS A 152 3.91 -6.85 -16.33
N ASN A 153 3.81 -7.63 -15.26
CA ASN A 153 3.05 -8.87 -15.31
C ASN A 153 1.60 -8.51 -14.97
N SER A 154 0.65 -8.93 -15.80
CA SER A 154 -0.76 -8.56 -15.70
C SER A 154 -1.50 -9.23 -14.54
N TYR A 155 -0.78 -9.77 -13.56
CA TYR A 155 -1.33 -10.57 -12.46
C TYR A 155 -1.03 -9.97 -11.09
N ASP A 156 0.05 -9.20 -10.98
CA ASP A 156 0.47 -8.56 -9.75
C ASP A 156 0.09 -7.07 -9.79
N HIS A 157 -1.05 -6.75 -9.20
CA HIS A 157 -1.40 -5.37 -8.85
C HIS A 157 -0.63 -4.86 -7.63
N GLU A 158 0.27 -5.67 -7.05
CA GLU A 158 1.21 -5.19 -6.06
C GLU A 158 2.42 -4.62 -6.81
N ASP A 159 2.51 -3.29 -6.80
CA ASP A 159 3.63 -2.45 -7.25
C ASP A 159 4.96 -2.76 -6.52
N ARG A 160 5.17 -3.99 -6.05
CA ARG A 160 6.25 -4.43 -5.17
C ARG A 160 7.63 -4.13 -5.77
N TYR A 161 7.73 -4.24 -7.10
CA TYR A 161 8.92 -3.97 -7.90
C TYR A 161 8.88 -2.61 -8.61
N GLU A 162 7.80 -1.83 -8.52
CA GLU A 162 7.86 -0.44 -8.97
C GLU A 162 8.74 0.36 -8.01
N ASN A 163 9.67 1.13 -8.59
CA ASN A 163 10.66 1.90 -7.85
C ASN A 163 11.46 1.07 -6.85
N GLY A 164 12.72 0.79 -7.17
CA GLY A 164 13.62 0.14 -6.24
C GLY A 164 14.99 0.12 -6.85
N THR A 165 15.47 -1.09 -7.10
CA THR A 165 16.58 -1.34 -8.01
C THR A 165 16.14 -1.18 -9.47
N GLY A 166 17.09 -1.29 -10.38
CA GLY A 166 16.81 -1.35 -11.80
C GLY A 166 17.63 -2.42 -12.51
N ILE A 167 17.54 -2.40 -13.83
CA ILE A 167 18.20 -3.37 -14.71
C ILE A 167 18.91 -2.64 -15.86
N MET A 168 20.07 -3.18 -16.25
CA MET A 168 20.76 -2.77 -17.47
C MET A 168 20.03 -3.31 -18.70
N VAL A 169 19.85 -2.45 -19.71
CA VAL A 169 19.14 -2.76 -20.94
C VAL A 169 19.84 -2.11 -22.13
N ASP A 170 19.85 -2.83 -23.24
CA ASP A 170 20.21 -2.30 -24.55
C ASP A 170 19.04 -1.45 -25.06
N GLU A 171 19.33 -0.37 -25.78
CA GLU A 171 18.33 0.50 -26.43
C GLU A 171 17.39 -0.24 -27.40
N ASN A 172 17.82 -1.40 -27.91
CA ASN A 172 17.03 -2.24 -28.81
C ASN A 172 16.05 -3.17 -28.07
N ASP A 173 16.15 -3.30 -26.74
CA ASP A 173 15.22 -4.12 -25.94
C ASP A 173 13.93 -3.34 -25.60
N SER A 174 13.02 -3.29 -26.57
CA SER A 174 11.73 -2.61 -26.43
C SER A 174 10.82 -3.15 -25.33
N SER A 175 11.11 -4.32 -24.75
CA SER A 175 10.25 -4.92 -23.72
C SER A 175 10.32 -4.18 -22.39
N VAL A 176 11.47 -3.56 -22.09
CA VAL A 176 11.76 -2.90 -20.81
C VAL A 176 12.40 -1.53 -20.97
N PHE A 177 12.92 -1.17 -22.13
CA PHE A 177 13.61 0.12 -22.37
C PHE A 177 12.76 1.36 -22.02
N ASN A 178 11.44 1.25 -22.13
CA ASN A 178 10.51 2.34 -21.81
C ASN A 178 10.19 2.45 -20.32
N ASN A 179 10.68 1.53 -19.48
CA ASN A 179 10.56 1.63 -18.04
C ASN A 179 11.32 2.84 -17.52
N SER A 180 10.85 3.37 -16.39
CA SER A 180 11.40 4.58 -15.80
C SER A 180 11.11 4.60 -14.31
N PHE A 181 12.08 5.07 -13.53
CA PHE A 181 11.84 5.43 -12.14
C PHE A 181 10.95 6.66 -12.08
N ASN A 182 10.16 6.81 -11.01
CA ASN A 182 9.28 7.94 -10.85
C ASN A 182 9.53 8.73 -9.55
N ILE A 183 9.18 10.02 -9.61
CA ILE A 183 9.25 10.95 -8.49
C ILE A 183 7.99 11.80 -8.48
N THR A 184 7.17 11.62 -7.44
CA THR A 184 6.03 12.50 -7.17
C THR A 184 6.52 13.82 -6.56
N VAL A 185 6.29 14.92 -7.27
CA VAL A 185 6.45 16.27 -6.76
C VAL A 185 5.09 16.78 -6.33
N TYR A 186 4.93 17.12 -5.05
CA TYR A 186 3.65 17.52 -4.48
C TYR A 186 3.69 18.94 -3.93
N ASN A 187 2.53 19.60 -3.92
CA ASN A 187 2.39 20.90 -3.27
C ASN A 187 2.32 20.67 -1.75
N ALA A 188 3.40 20.99 -1.04
CA ALA A 188 3.46 20.79 0.40
C ALA A 188 2.47 21.66 1.18
N SER A 189 2.16 22.88 0.74
CA SER A 189 1.20 23.72 1.46
C SER A 189 -0.23 23.21 1.29
N ALA A 190 -0.57 22.71 0.10
CA ALA A 190 -1.86 22.04 -0.12
C ALA A 190 -1.95 20.71 0.64
N TYR A 191 -0.86 19.94 0.70
CA TYR A 191 -0.88 18.63 1.36
C TYR A 191 -0.87 18.75 2.90
N ALA A 192 -0.07 19.67 3.45
CA ALA A 192 0.03 19.88 4.90
C ALA A 192 -1.28 20.36 5.53
N THR A 193 -2.18 21.01 4.76
CA THR A 193 -3.52 21.37 5.25
C THR A 193 -4.47 20.18 5.35
N HIS A 194 -4.10 18.99 4.84
CA HIS A 194 -4.98 17.83 4.76
C HIS A 194 -4.51 16.62 5.58
N LEU A 195 -3.28 16.63 6.09
CA LEU A 195 -2.80 15.61 7.03
C LEU A 195 -2.89 16.12 8.45
N ASP A 196 -3.85 15.58 9.21
CA ASP A 196 -3.90 15.80 10.64
C ASP A 196 -2.78 15.01 11.33
N ALA A 197 -2.04 15.67 12.23
CA ALA A 197 -0.79 15.15 12.80
C ALA A 197 -0.99 13.85 13.58
N TRP A 198 -2.21 13.57 14.06
CA TRP A 198 -2.50 12.33 14.78
C TRP A 198 -2.27 11.09 13.89
N ALA A 199 -2.55 11.16 12.59
CA ALA A 199 -2.53 9.99 11.71
C ALA A 199 -1.12 9.42 11.55
N SER A 200 -0.09 10.27 11.46
CA SER A 200 1.31 9.84 11.38
C SER A 200 1.87 9.23 12.67
N HIS A 201 1.14 9.37 13.78
CA HIS A 201 1.51 8.85 15.10
C HIS A 201 0.53 7.81 15.61
N ALA A 202 -0.42 7.38 14.77
CA ALA A 202 -1.48 6.49 15.20
C ALA A 202 -0.98 5.06 15.44
N THR A 203 -1.30 4.49 16.60
CA THR A 203 -1.29 3.03 16.81
C THR A 203 -2.72 2.55 16.60
N ILE A 204 -2.95 1.92 15.44
CA ILE A 204 -4.29 1.50 14.99
C ILE A 204 -4.58 0.08 15.46
N TYR A 205 -5.73 -0.11 16.12
CA TYR A 205 -6.27 -1.42 16.48
C TYR A 205 -7.46 -1.74 15.57
N GLN A 206 -7.30 -2.70 14.66
CA GLN A 206 -8.40 -3.17 13.82
C GLN A 206 -9.33 -4.12 14.59
N MET A 207 -10.63 -3.95 14.42
CA MET A 207 -11.64 -4.68 15.19
C MET A 207 -12.82 -5.14 14.33
N MET A 208 -13.17 -6.41 14.48
CA MET A 208 -14.46 -6.97 14.06
C MET A 208 -15.38 -7.00 15.30
N PRO A 209 -16.41 -6.13 15.41
CA PRO A 209 -17.19 -5.97 16.63
C PRO A 209 -17.79 -7.29 17.14
N ASP A 210 -18.42 -8.08 16.25
CA ASP A 210 -19.05 -9.37 16.57
C ASP A 210 -18.11 -10.34 17.31
N ARG A 211 -16.78 -10.19 17.15
CA ARG A 211 -15.76 -11.09 17.70
C ARG A 211 -14.87 -10.47 18.76
N PHE A 212 -15.14 -9.24 19.17
CA PHE A 212 -14.30 -8.55 20.15
C PHE A 212 -14.79 -8.77 21.58
N ARG A 213 -16.02 -8.34 21.89
CA ARG A 213 -16.65 -8.54 23.20
C ARG A 213 -18.16 -8.30 23.10
N ASN A 214 -18.96 -9.19 23.70
CA ASN A 214 -20.40 -9.01 23.90
C ASN A 214 -20.63 -8.24 25.22
N GLY A 215 -21.05 -6.99 25.13
CA GLY A 215 -21.35 -6.13 26.28
C GLY A 215 -22.84 -6.04 26.60
N ASP A 216 -23.72 -6.26 25.62
CA ASP A 216 -25.17 -6.24 25.79
C ASP A 216 -25.85 -7.43 25.07
N PRO A 217 -26.03 -8.57 25.77
CA PRO A 217 -26.69 -9.75 25.20
C PRO A 217 -28.15 -9.53 24.79
N THR A 218 -28.76 -8.39 25.13
CA THR A 218 -30.16 -8.11 24.75
C THR A 218 -30.30 -7.73 23.27
N ASN A 219 -29.20 -7.35 22.61
CA ASN A 219 -29.19 -7.02 21.19
C ASN A 219 -28.85 -8.23 20.29
N ASP A 220 -28.41 -9.36 20.85
CA ASP A 220 -28.09 -10.61 20.13
C ASP A 220 -29.30 -11.18 19.36
N GLN A 221 -30.52 -10.88 19.81
CA GLN A 221 -31.76 -11.30 19.17
C GLN A 221 -32.00 -10.63 17.80
N TRP A 222 -31.25 -9.57 17.47
CA TRP A 222 -31.38 -8.85 16.20
C TRP A 222 -30.56 -9.46 15.06
N VAL A 223 -29.93 -10.62 15.30
CA VAL A 223 -29.39 -11.43 14.22
C VAL A 223 -30.52 -11.85 13.28
N TYR A 224 -30.35 -11.62 11.98
CA TYR A 224 -31.32 -12.01 10.96
C TYR A 224 -31.60 -13.51 11.02
N ASN A 225 -32.84 -13.94 10.78
CA ASN A 225 -33.17 -15.37 10.76
C ASN A 225 -32.38 -16.14 9.67
N ASP A 226 -32.08 -15.47 8.54
CA ASP A 226 -31.21 -15.98 7.48
C ASP A 226 -30.35 -14.86 6.88
N VAL A 227 -29.21 -15.25 6.32
CA VAL A 227 -28.31 -14.42 5.51
C VAL A 227 -28.29 -15.00 4.10
N TYR A 228 -29.10 -14.44 3.21
CA TYR A 228 -29.24 -14.87 1.81
C TYR A 228 -29.54 -16.37 1.67
N GLY A 229 -30.45 -16.89 2.50
CA GLY A 229 -30.84 -18.30 2.50
C GLY A 229 -29.94 -19.22 3.33
N ASN A 230 -28.95 -18.66 4.05
CA ASN A 230 -28.15 -19.38 5.03
C ASN A 230 -28.72 -19.10 6.45
N PRO A 231 -29.32 -20.07 7.16
CA PRO A 231 -29.96 -19.83 8.46
C PRO A 231 -28.97 -19.36 9.53
N ALA A 232 -29.14 -18.17 10.11
CA ALA A 232 -28.13 -17.64 11.03
C ALA A 232 -27.85 -18.54 12.24
N THR A 233 -26.62 -18.51 12.71
CA THR A 233 -26.19 -19.22 13.92
C THR A 233 -25.53 -18.26 14.87
N LEU A 234 -26.17 -18.07 16.03
CA LEU A 234 -25.59 -17.41 17.18
C LEU A 234 -24.99 -18.46 18.11
N HIS A 235 -23.71 -18.32 18.42
CA HIS A 235 -23.02 -19.20 19.34
C HIS A 235 -23.53 -19.04 20.77
N ALA A 236 -23.71 -20.17 21.49
CA ALA A 236 -24.20 -20.15 22.86
C ALA A 236 -23.13 -19.71 23.86
N THR A 237 -21.85 -19.95 23.53
CA THR A 237 -20.70 -19.54 24.34
C THR A 237 -19.61 -18.91 23.49
N TRP A 238 -18.92 -17.91 24.07
CA TRP A 238 -17.90 -17.11 23.38
C TRP A 238 -16.68 -17.92 22.90
N HIS A 239 -16.38 -19.03 23.56
CA HIS A 239 -15.17 -19.85 23.28
C HIS A 239 -15.39 -20.95 22.25
N GLU A 240 -16.56 -20.98 21.60
CA GLU A 240 -16.80 -21.88 20.48
C GLU A 240 -15.92 -21.51 19.28
N ALA A 241 -15.55 -22.53 18.50
CA ALA A 241 -14.80 -22.29 17.27
C ALA A 241 -15.74 -21.65 16.24
N PRO A 242 -15.30 -20.60 15.52
CA PRO A 242 -16.06 -20.06 14.39
C PRO A 242 -16.37 -21.14 13.36
N GLU A 243 -17.54 -21.05 12.72
CA GLU A 243 -17.93 -22.00 11.69
C GLU A 243 -16.94 -21.98 10.49
N ASP A 244 -16.45 -23.15 10.09
CA ASP A 244 -15.69 -23.30 8.85
C ASP A 244 -16.66 -23.40 7.65
N ALA A 245 -16.93 -22.26 7.02
CA ALA A 245 -17.81 -22.15 5.87
C ALA A 245 -17.41 -23.06 4.68
N ARG A 246 -16.13 -23.47 4.59
CA ARG A 246 -15.65 -24.41 3.55
C ARG A 246 -16.16 -25.84 3.78
N VAL A 247 -16.49 -26.17 5.04
CA VAL A 247 -17.03 -27.47 5.44
C VAL A 247 -18.56 -27.45 5.36
N THR A 248 -19.19 -26.39 5.89
CA THR A 248 -20.65 -26.29 5.97
C THR A 248 -21.28 -25.84 4.65
N ASN A 249 -20.50 -25.20 3.78
CA ASN A 249 -20.97 -24.48 2.60
C ASN A 249 -22.09 -23.48 2.95
N GLN A 250 -21.89 -22.80 4.07
CA GLN A 250 -22.78 -21.78 4.59
C GLN A 250 -21.92 -20.59 4.97
N TRP A 251 -22.11 -19.48 4.27
CA TRP A 251 -21.23 -18.33 4.35
C TRP A 251 -21.91 -17.20 5.11
N SER A 252 -21.11 -16.37 5.77
CA SER A 252 -21.55 -15.06 6.30
C SER A 252 -22.63 -15.08 7.40
N ARG A 253 -22.96 -16.26 7.96
CA ARG A 253 -24.09 -16.48 8.87
C ARG A 253 -23.73 -16.84 10.32
N ASP A 254 -22.47 -16.65 10.69
CA ASP A 254 -21.86 -17.10 11.94
C ASP A 254 -21.66 -15.92 12.90
N PHE A 255 -22.30 -15.91 14.08
CA PHE A 255 -22.38 -14.76 14.98
C PHE A 255 -22.04 -15.12 16.43
N PHE A 256 -21.40 -14.20 17.15
CA PHE A 256 -20.97 -14.37 18.54
C PHE A 256 -21.56 -13.31 19.50
N GLY A 257 -22.19 -12.26 18.96
CA GLY A 257 -22.88 -11.24 19.76
C GLY A 257 -21.99 -10.10 20.23
N GLY A 258 -20.78 -9.97 19.70
CA GLY A 258 -19.95 -8.82 20.02
C GLY A 258 -20.54 -7.50 19.50
N ASP A 259 -20.44 -6.43 20.30
CA ASP A 259 -21.20 -5.19 20.07
C ASP A 259 -20.44 -3.92 20.54
N LEU A 260 -21.00 -2.74 20.26
CA LEU A 260 -20.35 -1.46 20.63
C LEU A 260 -20.27 -1.25 22.14
N GLN A 261 -21.19 -1.83 22.92
CA GLN A 261 -21.13 -1.74 24.38
C GLN A 261 -19.91 -2.50 24.91
N GLY A 262 -19.64 -3.70 24.39
CA GLY A 262 -18.48 -4.49 24.76
C GLY A 262 -17.16 -3.81 24.37
N VAL A 263 -17.14 -3.09 23.25
CA VAL A 263 -15.97 -2.26 22.89
C VAL A 263 -15.80 -1.09 23.85
N MET A 264 -16.89 -0.39 24.17
CA MET A 264 -16.87 0.73 25.12
C MET A 264 -16.39 0.30 26.51
N ASP A 265 -16.80 -0.89 26.97
CA ASP A 265 -16.39 -1.47 28.25
C ASP A 265 -14.90 -1.87 28.29
N GLU A 266 -14.20 -1.93 27.15
CA GLU A 266 -12.76 -2.23 27.04
C GLU A 266 -11.92 -1.01 26.62
N LEU A 267 -12.50 0.19 26.58
CA LEU A 267 -11.74 1.40 26.22
C LEU A 267 -10.54 1.64 27.16
N ASP A 268 -10.67 1.31 28.44
CA ASP A 268 -9.57 1.40 29.41
C ASP A 268 -8.45 0.38 29.09
N TYR A 269 -8.80 -0.82 28.61
CA TYR A 269 -7.82 -1.81 28.14
C TYR A 269 -7.10 -1.32 26.89
N LEU A 270 -7.82 -0.75 25.93
CA LEU A 270 -7.26 -0.23 24.69
C LEU A 270 -6.34 0.98 24.95
N GLU A 271 -6.72 1.86 25.87
CA GLU A 271 -5.88 2.96 26.33
C GLU A 271 -4.61 2.43 27.01
N TRP A 272 -4.74 1.48 27.94
CA TRP A 272 -3.59 0.85 28.61
C TRP A 272 -2.62 0.19 27.62
N LEU A 273 -3.14 -0.42 26.56
CA LEU A 273 -2.35 -1.03 25.50
C LEU A 273 -1.58 0.01 24.65
N GLY A 274 -1.99 1.28 24.69
CA GLY A 274 -1.41 2.37 23.90
C GLY A 274 -2.07 2.58 22.53
N VAL A 275 -3.30 2.09 22.36
CA VAL A 275 -4.09 2.32 21.14
C VAL A 275 -4.48 3.80 21.07
N THR A 276 -4.30 4.41 19.90
CA THR A 276 -4.70 5.81 19.67
C THR A 276 -5.74 5.94 18.55
N ALA A 277 -6.05 4.85 17.85
CA ALA A 277 -7.13 4.78 16.89
C ALA A 277 -7.71 3.37 16.80
N ILE A 278 -9.03 3.26 16.73
CA ILE A 278 -9.74 2.01 16.45
C ILE A 278 -10.21 2.06 15.00
N TYR A 279 -9.90 1.01 14.24
CA TYR A 279 -10.46 0.79 12.91
C TYR A 279 -11.50 -0.33 12.97
N PHE A 280 -12.76 0.00 12.71
CA PHE A 280 -13.83 -0.98 12.65
C PHE A 280 -13.98 -1.57 11.26
N ASN A 281 -14.09 -2.90 11.18
CA ASN A 281 -14.86 -3.54 10.11
C ASN A 281 -16.30 -2.96 10.07
N PRO A 282 -17.07 -3.15 8.98
CA PRO A 282 -18.36 -2.48 8.82
C PRO A 282 -19.32 -2.64 10.01
N ILE A 283 -19.87 -1.52 10.50
CA ILE A 283 -20.81 -1.45 11.62
C ILE A 283 -22.22 -0.99 11.22
N PHE A 284 -22.42 -0.63 9.96
CA PHE A 284 -23.72 -0.22 9.45
C PHE A 284 -24.65 -1.42 9.25
N ASN A 285 -25.94 -1.16 9.07
CA ASN A 285 -26.94 -2.20 8.98
C ASN A 285 -26.64 -3.13 7.79
N ALA A 286 -26.62 -4.43 8.05
CA ALA A 286 -26.27 -5.49 7.11
C ALA A 286 -26.64 -6.87 7.71
N PRO A 287 -27.06 -7.85 6.89
CA PRO A 287 -27.42 -9.16 7.42
C PRO A 287 -26.21 -10.06 7.72
N SER A 288 -25.11 -9.94 6.98
CA SER A 288 -23.95 -10.79 7.20
C SER A 288 -23.19 -10.49 8.49
N ASN A 289 -22.45 -11.48 8.99
CA ASN A 289 -21.50 -11.30 10.09
C ASN A 289 -20.38 -10.28 9.79
N HIS A 290 -19.96 -10.12 8.52
CA HIS A 290 -18.88 -9.20 8.12
C HIS A 290 -19.36 -7.78 7.83
N GLY A 291 -20.61 -7.59 7.41
CA GLY A 291 -21.26 -6.29 7.22
C GLY A 291 -20.94 -5.54 5.92
N TYR A 292 -20.27 -6.16 4.94
CA TYR A 292 -19.94 -5.53 3.64
C TYR A 292 -21.13 -5.47 2.67
N ASP A 293 -22.19 -6.19 2.96
CA ASP A 293 -23.45 -6.22 2.24
C ASP A 293 -24.45 -5.20 2.81
N THR A 294 -24.01 -3.93 2.89
CA THR A 294 -24.72 -2.85 3.58
C THR A 294 -26.14 -2.67 3.07
N THR A 295 -27.12 -2.74 3.98
CA THR A 295 -28.53 -2.50 3.68
C THR A 295 -28.94 -1.05 3.91
N ASP A 296 -28.36 -0.41 4.94
CA ASP A 296 -28.56 1.00 5.27
C ASP A 296 -27.29 1.63 5.88
N TYR A 297 -26.69 2.58 5.16
CA TYR A 297 -25.49 3.32 5.58
C TYR A 297 -25.73 4.32 6.70
N LEU A 298 -26.98 4.69 6.97
CA LEU A 298 -27.30 5.77 7.91
C LEU A 298 -27.47 5.28 9.35
N ASN A 299 -27.62 3.97 9.54
CA ASN A 299 -27.92 3.37 10.82
C ASN A 299 -26.90 2.30 11.19
N ILE A 300 -26.45 2.35 12.44
CA ILE A 300 -25.70 1.26 13.08
C ILE A 300 -26.56 0.00 13.05
N ASN A 301 -25.92 -1.14 12.79
CA ASN A 301 -26.58 -2.43 12.82
C ASN A 301 -27.20 -2.66 14.21
N PRO A 302 -28.49 -3.01 14.31
CA PRO A 302 -29.15 -3.24 15.60
C PRO A 302 -28.46 -4.28 16.50
N ARG A 303 -27.75 -5.27 15.92
CA ARG A 303 -26.97 -6.25 16.68
C ARG A 303 -25.74 -5.65 17.40
N TYR A 304 -25.32 -4.46 16.99
CA TYR A 304 -24.20 -3.73 17.58
C TYR A 304 -24.66 -2.59 18.50
N GLY A 305 -25.98 -2.31 18.53
CA GLY A 305 -26.57 -1.20 19.26
C GLY A 305 -27.30 -0.22 18.33
N ASN A 306 -27.03 1.08 18.45
CA ASN A 306 -27.69 2.12 17.66
C ASN A 306 -26.81 3.37 17.53
N ASN A 307 -27.29 4.36 16.76
CA ASN A 307 -26.54 5.60 16.52
C ASN A 307 -26.26 6.41 17.80
N ALA A 308 -27.16 6.38 18.79
CA ALA A 308 -26.94 7.09 20.05
C ALA A 308 -25.84 6.40 20.89
N LEU A 309 -25.83 5.07 20.92
CA LEU A 309 -24.75 4.31 21.54
C LEU A 309 -23.40 4.57 20.85
N PHE A 310 -23.39 4.63 19.51
CA PHE A 310 -22.18 4.98 18.77
C PHE A 310 -21.67 6.39 19.10
N GLN A 311 -22.56 7.38 19.24
CA GLN A 311 -22.19 8.73 19.67
C GLN A 311 -21.60 8.74 21.09
N GLN A 312 -22.18 7.96 22.01
CA GLN A 312 -21.65 7.81 23.36
C GLN A 312 -20.26 7.17 23.33
N PHE A 313 -20.11 6.05 22.61
CA PHE A 313 -18.82 5.39 22.41
C PHE A 313 -17.77 6.34 21.82
N ALA A 314 -18.12 7.12 20.80
CA ALA A 314 -17.22 8.09 20.20
C ALA A 314 -16.78 9.17 21.18
N THR A 315 -17.69 9.63 22.04
CA THR A 315 -17.38 10.60 23.11
C THR A 315 -16.39 10.00 24.12
N GLU A 316 -16.62 8.75 24.54
CA GLU A 316 -15.74 8.05 25.50
C GLU A 316 -14.37 7.71 24.92
N ALA A 317 -14.30 7.34 23.64
CA ALA A 317 -13.06 7.12 22.91
C ALA A 317 -12.27 8.43 22.77
N GLU A 318 -12.95 9.52 22.39
CA GLU A 318 -12.32 10.85 22.28
C GLU A 318 -11.77 11.35 23.62
N ALA A 319 -12.48 11.12 24.72
CA ALA A 319 -12.02 11.46 26.07
C ALA A 319 -10.68 10.79 26.45
N ARG A 320 -10.38 9.63 25.84
CA ARG A 320 -9.13 8.86 25.99
C ARG A 320 -8.11 9.14 24.88
N GLY A 321 -8.39 10.11 23.99
CA GLY A 321 -7.53 10.41 22.85
C GLY A 321 -7.54 9.35 21.75
N ILE A 322 -8.54 8.47 21.73
CA ILE A 322 -8.69 7.39 20.75
C ILE A 322 -9.56 7.89 19.58
N LYS A 323 -9.01 7.88 18.37
CA LYS A 323 -9.73 8.18 17.13
C LYS A 323 -10.52 6.97 16.62
N ILE A 324 -11.54 7.21 15.81
CA ILE A 324 -12.36 6.15 15.21
C ILE A 324 -12.25 6.25 13.69
N ILE A 325 -11.94 5.13 13.06
CA ILE A 325 -11.92 4.93 11.61
C ILE A 325 -13.02 3.92 11.29
N LEU A 326 -13.92 4.27 10.37
CA LEU A 326 -14.99 3.40 9.91
C LEU A 326 -14.70 2.88 8.51
N ASP A 327 -15.06 1.63 8.26
CA ASP A 327 -15.01 1.02 6.93
C ASP A 327 -16.10 1.62 6.01
N GLY A 328 -15.67 2.30 4.96
CA GLY A 328 -16.52 2.93 3.97
C GLY A 328 -16.79 2.03 2.77
N VAL A 329 -17.83 1.21 2.85
CA VAL A 329 -18.19 0.25 1.79
C VAL A 329 -18.95 0.94 0.65
N PHE A 330 -18.26 1.78 -0.13
CA PHE A 330 -18.91 2.66 -1.12
C PHE A 330 -18.92 2.12 -2.55
N ASN A 331 -18.23 1.02 -2.83
CA ASN A 331 -18.20 0.41 -4.16
C ASN A 331 -19.52 -0.30 -4.52
N HIS A 332 -20.19 -0.89 -3.53
CA HIS A 332 -21.36 -1.74 -3.71
C HIS A 332 -22.28 -1.63 -2.50
N THR A 333 -23.55 -2.04 -2.66
CA THR A 333 -24.48 -2.25 -1.53
C THR A 333 -24.70 -3.74 -1.30
N GLY A 334 -25.43 -4.11 -0.25
CA GLY A 334 -26.07 -5.42 -0.18
C GLY A 334 -27.22 -5.53 -1.19
N SER A 335 -27.47 -6.74 -1.69
CA SER A 335 -28.63 -7.02 -2.56
C SER A 335 -29.98 -6.84 -1.86
N ASP A 336 -30.01 -6.90 -0.53
CA ASP A 336 -31.17 -6.60 0.30
C ASP A 336 -31.18 -5.16 0.81
N SER A 337 -30.39 -4.26 0.20
CA SER A 337 -30.42 -2.84 0.54
C SER A 337 -31.74 -2.18 0.15
N ARG A 338 -32.15 -1.16 0.91
CA ARG A 338 -33.30 -0.29 0.57
C ARG A 338 -33.24 0.33 -0.84
N TYR A 339 -32.06 0.38 -1.46
CA TYR A 339 -31.88 0.90 -2.81
C TYR A 339 -32.03 -0.18 -3.89
N PHE A 340 -31.60 -1.41 -3.61
CA PHE A 340 -31.63 -2.52 -4.56
C PHE A 340 -32.90 -3.35 -4.39
N ASP A 341 -33.16 -3.78 -3.15
CA ASP A 341 -34.31 -4.54 -2.69
C ASP A 341 -34.65 -5.79 -3.52
N ARG A 342 -33.71 -6.74 -3.57
CA ARG A 342 -33.91 -8.01 -4.29
C ARG A 342 -35.03 -8.87 -3.70
N TYR A 343 -35.35 -8.68 -2.41
CA TYR A 343 -36.28 -9.54 -1.68
C TYR A 343 -37.63 -8.86 -1.41
N ASN A 344 -37.85 -7.64 -1.91
CA ASN A 344 -39.07 -6.84 -1.76
C ASN A 344 -39.45 -6.60 -0.29
N ARG A 345 -38.46 -6.13 0.48
CA ARG A 345 -38.55 -5.91 1.93
C ARG A 345 -38.66 -4.43 2.29
N TRP A 346 -38.43 -3.50 1.37
CA TRP A 346 -38.26 -2.09 1.70
C TRP A 346 -39.09 -1.18 0.79
N ASP A 347 -39.81 -0.25 1.39
CA ASP A 347 -40.43 0.85 0.66
C ASP A 347 -39.38 1.90 0.24
N ILE A 348 -39.81 2.89 -0.55
CA ILE A 348 -38.96 4.00 -1.00
C ILE A 348 -38.27 4.79 0.13
N ASN A 349 -38.88 4.80 1.32
CA ASN A 349 -38.36 5.49 2.50
C ASN A 349 -37.43 4.59 3.33
N GLY A 350 -37.28 3.33 2.98
CA GLY A 350 -36.51 2.33 3.71
C GLY A 350 -37.26 1.69 4.88
N ASN A 351 -38.60 1.77 4.91
CA ASN A 351 -39.41 1.06 5.90
C ASN A 351 -39.73 -0.35 5.41
N PRO A 352 -39.99 -1.31 6.31
CA PRO A 352 -40.45 -2.64 5.92
C PRO A 352 -41.71 -2.60 5.02
N SER A 353 -41.62 -3.23 3.85
CA SER A 353 -42.71 -3.37 2.89
C SER A 353 -43.09 -4.85 2.72
N LEU A 354 -44.31 -5.10 2.23
CA LEU A 354 -44.81 -6.45 1.97
C LEU A 354 -44.93 -6.66 0.45
N GLY A 355 -43.87 -7.18 -0.14
CA GLY A 355 -43.84 -7.54 -1.56
C GLY A 355 -43.44 -6.39 -2.46
N ASN A 356 -43.43 -6.66 -3.77
CA ASN A 356 -42.89 -5.75 -4.76
C ASN A 356 -43.76 -4.50 -4.89
N ASP A 357 -43.24 -3.36 -4.44
CA ASP A 357 -43.90 -2.05 -4.59
C ASP A 357 -43.21 -1.15 -5.65
N GLY A 358 -42.10 -1.63 -6.21
CA GLY A 358 -41.35 -0.97 -7.27
C GLY A 358 -40.40 0.11 -6.77
N SER A 359 -40.15 0.17 -5.47
CA SER A 359 -39.23 1.13 -4.85
C SER A 359 -37.77 0.80 -5.15
N GLY A 360 -37.38 -0.47 -5.10
CA GLY A 360 -36.01 -0.92 -5.31
C GLY A 360 -35.59 -1.08 -6.77
N ALA A 361 -34.31 -0.87 -7.05
CA ALA A 361 -33.74 -1.01 -8.39
C ALA A 361 -33.91 -2.43 -8.98
N CYS A 362 -33.99 -3.45 -8.13
CA CYS A 362 -34.18 -4.85 -8.51
C CYS A 362 -35.65 -5.19 -8.77
N GLU A 363 -36.56 -4.36 -8.25
CA GLU A 363 -38.00 -4.55 -8.33
C GLU A 363 -38.59 -3.98 -9.63
N ALA A 364 -38.23 -2.73 -9.98
CA ALA A 364 -38.78 -2.05 -11.14
C ALA A 364 -37.75 -1.17 -11.85
N ALA A 365 -37.76 -1.17 -13.19
CA ALA A 365 -36.89 -0.28 -13.99
C ALA A 365 -37.25 1.20 -13.83
N SER A 366 -38.45 1.50 -13.30
CA SER A 366 -38.91 2.84 -12.93
C SER A 366 -38.54 3.25 -11.51
N SER A 367 -37.86 2.39 -10.75
CA SER A 367 -37.38 2.72 -9.42
C SER A 367 -36.51 3.98 -9.48
N PRO A 368 -36.65 4.91 -8.52
CA PRO A 368 -35.77 6.08 -8.44
C PRO A 368 -34.30 5.71 -8.19
N PHE A 369 -34.02 4.48 -7.77
CA PHE A 369 -32.67 3.95 -7.55
C PHE A 369 -32.16 3.12 -8.74
N ALA A 370 -32.95 2.94 -9.80
CA ALA A 370 -32.56 2.10 -10.94
C ALA A 370 -31.23 2.53 -11.57
N SER A 371 -30.95 3.84 -11.62
CA SER A 371 -29.72 4.39 -12.17
C SER A 371 -28.51 4.27 -11.24
N PHE A 372 -28.67 3.78 -10.00
CA PHE A 372 -27.54 3.54 -9.10
C PHE A 372 -26.78 2.26 -9.46
N TYR A 373 -27.33 1.40 -10.34
CA TYR A 373 -26.79 0.09 -10.64
C TYR A 373 -26.72 -0.19 -12.14
N GLN A 374 -25.77 -1.03 -12.54
CA GLN A 374 -25.61 -1.45 -13.94
C GLN A 374 -26.19 -2.86 -14.17
N PHE A 375 -27.31 -2.92 -14.89
CA PHE A 375 -27.96 -4.18 -15.30
C PHE A 375 -27.51 -4.63 -16.70
N LEU A 376 -27.24 -5.93 -16.88
CA LEU A 376 -26.75 -6.52 -18.13
C LEU A 376 -27.90 -7.24 -18.90
N GLY A 377 -28.28 -6.76 -20.11
CA GLY A 377 -29.21 -7.43 -21.08
C GLY A 377 -30.67 -6.89 -21.17
N ALA A 378 -31.49 -7.32 -22.17
CA ALA A 378 -32.93 -6.96 -22.36
C ALA A 378 -33.76 -8.03 -23.14
N PRO A 379 -35.13 -8.14 -23.05
CA PRO A 379 -36.06 -7.80 -21.96
C PRO A 379 -37.11 -8.92 -21.58
N PHE A 380 -37.47 -9.03 -20.27
CA PHE A 380 -38.75 -9.58 -19.72
C PHE A 380 -39.05 -8.91 -18.35
N THR A 381 -40.17 -9.27 -17.69
CA THR A 381 -40.87 -8.58 -16.58
C THR A 381 -40.05 -8.26 -15.31
N GLY A 382 -39.18 -7.24 -15.35
CA GLY A 382 -38.56 -6.63 -14.17
C GLY A 382 -37.01 -6.73 -14.14
N PRO A 383 -36.31 -5.88 -13.36
CA PRO A 383 -34.84 -5.76 -13.43
C PRO A 383 -34.05 -6.99 -12.96
N CYS A 384 -34.56 -7.75 -12.00
CA CYS A 384 -33.89 -8.95 -11.47
C CYS A 384 -34.62 -10.27 -11.77
N TYR A 385 -35.72 -10.22 -12.51
CA TYR A 385 -36.49 -11.41 -12.84
C TYR A 385 -35.71 -12.33 -13.80
N GLY A 386 -35.84 -13.65 -13.65
CA GLY A 386 -35.34 -14.63 -14.62
C GLY A 386 -33.81 -14.80 -14.68
N GLY A 387 -33.07 -14.47 -13.62
CA GLY A 387 -31.62 -14.66 -13.57
C GLY A 387 -30.81 -13.60 -14.32
N ARG A 388 -31.40 -12.41 -14.54
CA ARG A 388 -30.69 -11.25 -15.10
C ARG A 388 -29.47 -10.92 -14.23
N ARG A 389 -28.35 -10.61 -14.89
CA ARG A 389 -27.09 -10.25 -14.22
C ARG A 389 -26.96 -8.74 -14.12
N TYR A 390 -26.29 -8.30 -13.07
CA TYR A 390 -25.85 -6.93 -12.85
C TYR A 390 -24.38 -6.97 -12.49
N GLU A 391 -23.69 -5.84 -12.66
CA GLU A 391 -22.33 -5.73 -12.16
C GLU A 391 -22.32 -5.85 -10.64
N SER A 392 -21.40 -6.65 -10.15
CA SER A 392 -21.26 -6.97 -8.73
C SER A 392 -19.82 -7.16 -8.37
N TRP A 393 -19.50 -6.92 -7.10
CA TRP A 393 -18.15 -7.03 -6.60
C TRP A 393 -17.67 -8.47 -6.78
N TRP A 394 -16.67 -8.65 -7.64
CA TRP A 394 -16.12 -9.97 -8.05
C TRP A 394 -17.17 -11.01 -8.48
N GLY A 395 -18.33 -10.57 -8.95
CA GLY A 395 -19.41 -11.46 -9.38
C GLY A 395 -20.29 -12.03 -8.26
N TYR A 396 -20.12 -11.59 -7.00
CA TYR A 396 -21.01 -11.95 -5.91
C TYR A 396 -22.36 -11.26 -6.06
N ASP A 397 -23.40 -12.01 -6.41
CA ASP A 397 -24.74 -11.46 -6.65
C ASP A 397 -25.40 -10.82 -5.41
N THR A 398 -24.87 -11.08 -4.22
CA THR A 398 -25.28 -10.40 -2.99
C THR A 398 -24.71 -8.99 -2.86
N LEU A 399 -23.77 -8.57 -3.72
CA LEU A 399 -23.02 -7.32 -3.65
C LEU A 399 -23.09 -6.51 -4.97
N PRO A 400 -24.27 -6.00 -5.36
CA PRO A 400 -24.43 -5.18 -6.57
C PRO A 400 -23.59 -3.89 -6.52
N ASN A 401 -22.82 -3.64 -7.58
CA ASN A 401 -21.97 -2.45 -7.69
C ASN A 401 -22.80 -1.19 -7.87
N LEU A 402 -22.38 -0.12 -7.20
CA LEU A 402 -22.85 1.22 -7.47
C LEU A 402 -22.14 1.75 -8.73
N VAL A 403 -22.84 2.56 -9.53
CA VAL A 403 -22.26 3.32 -10.65
C VAL A 403 -22.00 4.76 -10.22
N ASP A 404 -20.92 5.34 -10.75
CA ASP A 404 -20.54 6.76 -10.58
C ASP A 404 -21.32 7.68 -11.54
#